data_AF-A0A484X1U4-F1
#
_entry.id   AF-A0A484X1U4-F1
#
_cell.length_a   1.000
_cell.length_b   1.000
_cell.length_c   1.000
_cell.angle_alpha   90.00
_cell.angle_beta   90.00
_cell.angle_gamma   90.00
#
_symmetry.space_group_name_H-M   'P 1'
#
loop_
_entity.id
_entity.type
_entity.pdbx_description
1 polymer ?
#
loop_
_entity_poly.entity_id
_entity_poly.type
_entity_poly.pdbx_seq_one_letter_code
_entity_poly.pdbx_strand_id
1 'polypeptide(L)' 'MNPLKAGDIAPKFSLPDQDGEQVNLTDFQGQRVLVYSTESHDPRLYRTGLRLTR' A
#
# COMPACT_ATOMS: atom_id res chain seq x y z
N MET A 1 -15.12 9.50 10.56
CA MET A 1 -15.00 8.43 9.54
C MET A 1 -15.61 7.17 10.12
N ASN A 2 -16.47 6.48 9.37
CA ASN A 2 -17.00 5.18 9.80
C ASN A 2 -16.06 4.07 9.32
N PRO A 3 -15.65 3.13 10.19
CA PRO A 3 -14.87 1.98 9.77
C PRO A 3 -15.70 1.08 8.85
N LEU A 4 -15.02 0.45 7.88
CA LEU A 4 -15.63 -0.52 6.98
C LEU A 4 -16.08 -1.75 7.78
N LYS A 5 -17.26 -2.27 7.44
CA LYS A 5 -17.83 -3.50 8.02
C LYS A 5 -17.90 -4.59 6.96
N ALA A 6 -17.92 -5.83 7.41
CA ALA A 6 -18.10 -6.96 6.50
C ALA A 6 -19.46 -6.84 5.78
N GLY A 7 -19.43 -7.03 4.45
CA GLY A 7 -20.60 -6.87 3.59
C GLY A 7 -20.78 -5.47 3.00
N ASP A 8 -20.03 -4.47 3.46
CA ASP A 8 -20.02 -3.15 2.82
C ASP A 8 -19.48 -3.26 1.40
N ILE A 9 -20.06 -2.49 0.48
CA ILE A 9 -19.49 -2.30 -0.85
C ILE A 9 -18.12 -1.62 -0.68
N ALA A 10 -17.08 -2.23 -1.26
CA ALA A 10 -15.73 -1.68 -1.18
C ALA A 10 -15.70 -0.23 -1.72
N PRO A 11 -15.06 0.71 -1.00
CA PRO A 11 -14.99 2.09 -1.42
C PRO A 11 -14.18 2.22 -2.72
N LYS A 12 -14.56 3.18 -3.56
CA LYS A 12 -13.78 3.52 -4.75
C LYS A 12 -12.54 4.30 -4.30
N PHE A 13 -11.36 3.76 -4.56
CA PHE A 13 -10.10 4.45 -4.37
C PHE A 13 -9.08 4.06 -5.44
N SER A 14 -8.06 4.90 -5.55
CA SER A 14 -6.89 4.68 -6.38
C SER A 14 -5.65 4.92 -5.53
N LEU A 15 -4.69 3.99 -5.58
CA LEU A 15 -3.42 4.09 -4.87
C LEU A 15 -2.27 3.77 -5.83
N PRO A 16 -1.09 4.41 -5.66
CA PRO A 16 0.11 3.93 -6.33
C PRO A 16 0.47 2.55 -5.79
N ASP A 17 0.96 1.68 -6.66
CA ASP A 17 1.59 0.42 -6.26
C ASP A 17 3.06 0.64 -5.87
N GLN A 18 3.80 -0.47 -5.80
CA GLN A 18 5.21 -0.51 -5.38
C GLN A 18 6.15 0.18 -6.38
N ASP A 19 5.77 0.21 -7.66
CA ASP A 19 6.51 0.82 -8.75
C ASP A 19 6.03 2.26 -9.01
N GLY A 20 5.06 2.73 -8.23
CA GLY A 20 4.45 4.05 -8.34
C GLY A 20 3.36 4.13 -9.41
N GLU A 21 2.96 3.01 -9.99
CA GLU A 21 1.88 2.98 -10.98
C GLU A 21 0.52 3.14 -10.30
N GLN A 22 -0.34 3.96 -10.88
CA GLN A 22 -1.66 4.21 -10.33
C GLN A 22 -2.58 3.01 -10.55
N VAL A 23 -2.99 2.35 -9.47
CA VAL A 23 -3.94 1.22 -9.49
C VAL A 23 -5.30 1.68 -8.96
N ASN A 24 -6.39 1.34 -9.65
CA ASN A 24 -7.76 1.61 -9.19
C ASN A 24 -8.41 0.32 -8.67
N LEU A 25 -9.07 0.38 -7.51
CA LEU A 25 -9.80 -0.80 -7.00
C LEU A 25 -10.95 -1.21 -7.94
N THR A 26 -11.51 -0.27 -8.69
CA THR A 26 -12.59 -0.52 -9.65
C THR A 26 -12.19 -1.42 -10.81
N ASP A 27 -10.91 -1.57 -11.08
CA ASP A 27 -10.43 -2.39 -12.19
C ASP A 27 -10.56 -3.89 -11.87
N PHE A 28 -10.78 -4.24 -10.59
CA PHE A 28 -10.95 -5.61 -10.11
C PHE A 28 -12.41 -5.97 -9.76
N GLN A 29 -13.39 -5.22 -10.27
CA GLN A 29 -14.80 -5.51 -10.01
C GLN A 29 -15.18 -6.95 -10.40
N GLY A 30 -15.94 -7.62 -9.54
CA GLY A 30 -16.30 -9.03 -9.72
C GLY A 30 -15.21 -10.04 -9.32
N GLN A 31 -14.03 -9.59 -8.92
CA GLN A 31 -12.95 -10.45 -8.44
C GLN A 31 -12.85 -10.43 -6.91
N ARG A 32 -12.38 -11.54 -6.32
CA ARG A 32 -11.99 -11.56 -4.90
C ARG A 32 -10.58 -10.99 -4.79
N VAL A 33 -10.45 -9.83 -4.14
CA VAL A 33 -9.18 -9.11 -4.00
C VAL A 33 -8.81 -9.00 -2.53
N LEU A 34 -7.54 -9.26 -2.21
CA LEU A 34 -6.94 -8.99 -0.91
C LEU A 34 -6.01 -7.79 -1.05
N VAL A 35 -6.34 -6.68 -0.38
CA VAL A 35 -5.49 -5.49 -0.31
C VAL A 35 -4.63 -5.58 0.94
N TYR A 36 -3.31 -5.45 0.79
CA TYR A 36 -2.35 -5.41 1.89
C TYR A 36 -1.36 -4.27 1.67
N SER A 37 -0.96 -3.60 2.75
CA SER A 37 0.04 -2.53 2.71
C SER A 37 1.29 -3.00 3.46
N THR A 38 2.42 -3.10 2.77
CA THR A 38 3.72 -3.35 3.41
C THR A 38 4.35 -2.02 3.77
N GLU A 39 4.26 -1.64 5.04
CA GLU A 39 4.94 -0.46 5.59
C GLU A 39 6.46 -0.63 5.43
N SER A 40 7.05 -0.10 4.37
CA SER A 40 8.50 -0.10 4.15
C SER A 40 8.93 1.21 3.52
N HIS A 41 8.61 2.31 4.21
CA HIS A 41 9.15 3.63 3.93
C HIS A 41 9.71 4.23 5.23
N ASP A 42 10.55 3.48 5.95
CA ASP A 42 11.38 4.08 7.01
C ASP A 42 12.73 4.51 6.41
N PRO A 43 12.90 5.80 6.07
CA PRO A 43 14.17 6.32 5.55
C PRO A 43 15.33 6.19 6.54
N ARG A 44 15.09 5.91 7.83
CA ARG A 44 16.14 5.74 8.84
C ARG A 44 16.92 4.44 8.68
N LEU A 45 16.35 3.42 8.02
CA LEU A 45 17.02 2.14 7.81
C LEU A 45 18.11 2.22 6.72
N TYR A 46 18.05 3.20 5.81
CA TYR A 46 19.10 3.42 4.79
C TYR A 46 20.33 4.16 5.34
N ARG A 47 20.25 4.78 6.53
CA ARG A 47 21.36 5.57 7.12
C ARG A 47 22.31 4.76 8.00
N THR A 48 21.97 3.52 8.36
CA THR A 48 22.76 2.66 9.27
C THR A 48 23.76 1.75 8.53
N GLY A 49 24.04 2.00 7.25
CA GLY A 49 24.93 1.17 6.42
C GLY A 49 26.34 1.72 6.15
N LEU A 50 26.64 2.98 6.49
CA LEU A 50 27.91 3.59 6.10
C LEU A 50 28.64 4.25 7.28
N ARG A 51 29.37 3.43 8.05
CA ARG A 51 30.56 3.89 8.76
C ARG A 51 31.50 2.73 9.11
N LEU A 52 32.22 2.21 8.12
CA LEU A 52 33.56 1.69 8.38
C LEU A 52 34.52 2.86 8.15
N THR A 53 34.95 3.44 9.27
CA THR A 53 36.00 4.46 9.36
C THR A 53 37.32 3.94 8.79
N ARG A 54 38.16 4.90 8.37
CA ARG A 54 39.57 4.74 8.00
C ARG A 54 40.33 3.76 8.87
#